data_AF-A0A1F5GT63-F1
#
_entry.id   AF-A0A1F5GT63-F1
#
_cell.length_a   1.000
_cell.length_b   1.000
_cell.length_c   1.000
_cell.angle_alpha   90.00
_cell.angle_beta   90.00
_cell.angle_gamma   90.00
#
_symmetry.space_group_name_H-M   'P 1'
#
loop_
_entity.id
_entity.type
_entity.pdbx_description
1 polymer ?
#
loop_
_entity_poly.entity_id
_entity_poly.type
_entity_poly.pdbx_seq_one_letter_code
_entity_poly.pdbx_strand_id
1 'polypeptide(L)' 'MDNLYVIDKVNSALLVIDKEGVYKKAYQSPDFAKANNLIVSEDETKMYIAVGNKILESNLQ' A
#
# COMPACT_ATOMS: atom_id res chain seq x y z
N MET A 1 -6.34 12.68 -4.98
CA MET A 1 -7.15 11.49 -4.63
C MET A 1 -7.60 10.77 -5.89
N ASP A 2 -6.65 10.21 -6.64
CA ASP A 2 -6.95 9.55 -7.92
C ASP A 2 -6.57 8.06 -7.93
N ASN A 3 -5.96 7.57 -6.84
CA ASN A 3 -5.49 6.20 -6.73
C ASN A 3 -6.28 5.38 -5.71
N LEU A 4 -6.28 4.08 -5.95
CA LEU A 4 -6.78 3.03 -5.11
C LEU A 4 -5.59 2.14 -4.72
N TYR A 5 -5.39 1.99 -3.42
CA TYR A 5 -4.26 1.26 -2.85
C TYR A 5 -4.76 -0.08 -2.30
N VAL A 6 -4.27 -1.18 -2.85
CA VAL A 6 -4.76 -2.54 -2.52
C VAL A 6 -3.61 -3.40 -2.03
N ILE A 7 -3.73 -3.94 -0.81
CA ILE A 7 -2.79 -4.95 -0.33
C ILE A 7 -3.23 -6.33 -0.81
N ASP A 8 -2.41 -6.92 -1.67
CA ASP A 8 -2.46 -8.33 -2.01
C ASP A 8 -1.54 -9.11 -1.06
N LYS A 9 -2.15 -9.74 -0.06
CA LYS A 9 -1.44 -10.54 0.94
C LYS A 9 -0.83 -11.81 0.37
N VAL A 10 -1.44 -12.39 -0.66
CA VAL A 10 -0.96 -13.66 -1.26
C VAL A 10 0.34 -13.42 -2.00
N ASN A 11 0.42 -12.33 -2.75
CA ASN A 11 1.60 -11.95 -3.52
C ASN A 11 2.55 -10.99 -2.77
N SER A 12 2.25 -10.68 -1.50
CA SER A 12 3.07 -9.77 -0.67
C SER A 12 3.33 -8.41 -1.36
N ALA A 13 2.27 -7.84 -1.95
CA ALA A 13 2.33 -6.64 -2.77
C ALA A 13 1.31 -5.58 -2.32
N LEU A 14 1.68 -4.31 -2.47
CA LEU A 14 0.77 -3.18 -2.42
C LEU A 14 0.63 -2.61 -3.83
N LEU A 15 -0.55 -2.76 -4.42
CA LEU A 15 -0.87 -2.30 -5.75
C LEU A 15 -1.40 -0.87 -5.71
N VAL A 16 -0.96 -0.06 -6.67
CA VAL A 16 -1.50 1.27 -6.94
C VAL A 16 -2.21 1.21 -8.28
N ILE A 17 -3.51 1.49 -8.27
CA ILE A 17 -4.40 1.43 -9.43
C ILE A 17 -5.14 2.77 -9.47
N ASP A 18 -5.33 3.39 -10.63
CA ASP A 18 -6.21 4.57 -10.68
C ASP A 18 -7.70 4.20 -10.61
N LYS A 19 -8.57 5.20 -10.53
CA LYS A 19 -10.02 5.01 -10.46
C LYS A 19 -10.63 4.50 -11.75
N GLU A 20 -9.90 4.58 -12.86
CA GLU A 20 -10.24 4.00 -14.16
C GLU A 20 -9.87 2.51 -14.22
N GLY A 21 -9.20 1.98 -13.19
CA GLY A 21 -8.79 0.58 -13.09
C GLY A 21 -7.46 0.28 -13.77
N VAL A 22 -6.71 1.29 -14.19
CA VAL A 22 -5.39 1.12 -14.81
C VAL A 22 -4.35 0.92 -13.72
N TYR A 23 -3.65 -0.20 -13.80
CA TYR A 23 -2.49 -0.49 -12.95
C TYR A 23 -1.40 0.57 -13.17
N LYS A 24 -0.92 1.18 -12.08
CA LYS A 24 0.19 2.14 -12.11
C LYS A 24 1.50 1.48 -11.72
N LYS A 25 1.55 0.86 -10.53
CA LYS A 25 2.76 0.24 -9.98
C LYS A 25 2.44 -0.64 -8.78
N ALA A 26 3.47 -1.31 -8.28
CA ALA A 26 3.42 -2.09 -7.05
C ALA A 26 4.63 -1.79 -6.16
N TYR A 27 4.40 -1.79 -4.85
CA TYR A 27 5.45 -1.96 -3.84
C TYR A 27 5.47 -3.42 -3.42
N GLN A 28 6.65 -3.95 -3.12
CA GLN A 28 6.79 -5.33 -2.63
C GLN A 28 7.51 -5.37 -1.30
N SER A 29 6.98 -6.18 -0.38
CA SER A 29 7.64 -6.49 0.87
C SER A 29 7.07 -7.80 1.42
N PRO A 30 7.90 -8.75 1.86
CA PRO A 30 7.41 -9.97 2.53
C PRO A 30 6.51 -9.70 3.74
N ASP A 31 6.68 -8.54 4.39
CA ASP A 31 5.85 -8.14 5.53
C ASP A 31 4.38 -7.90 5.16
N PHE A 32 4.08 -7.61 3.88
CA PHE A 32 2.70 -7.31 3.44
C PHE A 32 1.77 -8.53 3.52
N ALA A 33 2.30 -9.75 3.51
CA ALA A 33 1.52 -10.96 3.78
C ALA A 33 0.83 -10.93 5.16
N LYS A 34 1.35 -10.14 6.10
CA LYS A 34 0.84 -9.98 7.47
C LYS A 34 0.16 -8.64 7.71
N ALA A 35 -0.15 -7.89 6.65
CA ALA A 35 -0.81 -6.60 6.79
C ALA A 35 -2.21 -6.74 7.38
N ASN A 36 -2.55 -5.90 8.35
CA ASN A 36 -3.87 -5.85 8.96
C ASN A 36 -4.63 -4.60 8.53
N ASN A 37 -3.92 -3.51 8.28
CA ASN A 37 -4.50 -2.25 7.87
C ASN A 37 -3.53 -1.42 7.04
N LEU A 38 -4.09 -0.52 6.21
CA LEU A 38 -3.37 0.41 5.36
C LEU A 38 -4.01 1.79 5.50
N ILE A 39 -3.19 2.81 5.75
CA ILE A 39 -3.57 4.21 5.68
C ILE A 39 -2.65 4.90 4.68
N VAL A 40 -3.25 5.65 3.74
CA VAL A 40 -2.51 6.44 2.76
C VAL A 40 -2.96 7.88 2.86
N SER A 41 -1.99 8.79 3.03
CA SER A 41 -2.19 10.22 2.94
C SER A 41 -1.49 10.70 1.67
N GLU A 42 -2.27 10.93 0.61
CA GLU A 42 -1.74 11.48 -0.64
C GLU A 42 -1.21 12.90 -0.43
N ASP A 43 -1.91 13.71 0.36
CA ASP A 43 -1.55 15.12 0.62
C ASP A 43 -0.22 15.24 1.36
N GLU A 44 0.05 14.34 2.31
CA GLU A 44 1.32 14.28 3.03
C GLU A 44 2.37 13.40 2.33
N THR A 45 2.03 12.81 1.18
CA THR A 45 2.88 11.89 0.41
C THR A 45 3.39 10.69 1.23
N LYS A 46 2.55 10.14 2.13
CA LYS A 46 2.94 9.06 3.05
C LYS A 46 1.97 7.89 3.04
N MET A 47 2.52 6.71 3.34
CA MET A 47 1.75 5.50 3.61
C MET A 47 2.21 4.81 4.91
N TYR A 48 1.24 4.23 5.60
CA TYR A 48 1.41 3.50 6.85
C TYR A 48 0.72 2.14 6.76
N ILE A 49 1.44 1.08 7.11
CA ILE A 49 0.93 -0.30 7.05
C ILE A 49 1.14 -0.97 8.39
N ALA A 50 0.05 -1.37 9.04
CA ALA A 50 0.11 -2.18 10.25
C ALA A 50 0.39 -3.64 9.87
N VAL A 51 1.53 -4.20 10.29
CA VAL A 51 1.93 -5.59 10.01
C VAL A 51 2.26 -6.30 11.33
N GLY A 52 1.40 -7.23 11.76
CA GLY A 52 1.57 -7.92 13.05
C GLY A 52 1.72 -6.95 14.23
N ASN A 53 2.94 -6.82 14.76
CA ASN A 53 3.29 -5.99 15.92
C ASN A 53 4.12 -4.74 15.58
N LYS A 54 4.24 -4.36 14.31
CA LYS A 54 4.96 -3.16 13.87
C LYS A 54 4.17 -2.36 12.84
N ILE A 55 4.57 -1.11 12.63
CA ILE A 55 4.05 -0.24 11.57
C ILE A 55 5.20 -0.01 10.58
N LEU A 56 4.92 -0.23 9.29
CA LEU A 56 5.80 0.19 8.21
C LEU A 56 5.40 1.59 7.76
N GLU A 57 6.38 2.45 7.50
CA GLU A 57 6.19 3.79 6.94
C GLU A 57 7.02 3.92 5.67
N SER A 58 6.46 4.59 4.66
CA SER A 58 7.19 4.99 3.47
C SER A 58 6.55 6.20 2.81
N ASN A 59 7.33 6.90 1.99
CA ASN A 59 6.82 7.96 1.13
C ASN A 59 6.16 7.38 -0.13
N LEU A 60 5.13 8.06 -0.61
CA LEU A 60 4.53 7.83 -1.93
C LEU A 60 5.48 8.43 -2.97
N GLN A 61 6.33 7.58 -3.55
CA GLN A 61 7.06 7.90 -4.78
C GLN A 61 6.14 7.80 -6.00
#